data_AF-A0A651F6U3-F1
#
_entry.id   AF-A0A651F6U3-F1
#
_cell.length_a   1.000
_cell.length_b   1.000
_cell.length_c   1.000
_cell.angle_alpha   90.00
_cell.angle_beta   90.00
_cell.angle_gamma   90.00
#
_symmetry.space_group_name_H-M   'P 1'
#
loop_
_entity.id
_entity.type
_entity.pdbx_description
1 polymer ?
#
loop_
_entity_poly.entity_id
_entity_poly.type
_entity_poly.pdbx_seq_one_letter_code
_entity_poly.pdbx_strand_id
1 'polypeptide(L)'
;MHHTRQPQDAAVSPVPWRATMAIKTFRGRTPAEALSQIKKELGSSAVILHTRTHRTGGFLGIGAHTVTEITAAAGDHIDQPTTCTPRLSPRRAPQPTPEFSPDPTRADKVEISINATRPTPKQKPTPATTSPAAVQQTAASARRSRELPLDPDPTEPDDRPARQLAREAGLLDALKQPQPRQPSPDRIATEPRSQSTISLEREMELLKRMVGQVLQSTRSTRCGNMPEALEECYLRLLESEVAAEIADEIVGIVRDQLDTHELADREIVRRAVLRRLESLIPGATTPTPPERAEDDRPLTIALVGPTGVGKTTTIAKLAATYKLRHARKVGLVTSDTYRIAAVDQLRTYANIIGLPLQVALTPAEMAQACRSLSDCDVILIDSAGRSQHDQQRIVELSDFLAAASPHEIHLVLSSASGESVLRRAAERFTSVNPTHVIFTKLDEAVNFGVLVNVMRQVNARLSFVTTGQEVPDQIEPASADRLARLVLDGGAIR
;
A
#
# COMPACT_ATOMS: atom_id res chain seq x y z
N MET A 1 -25.63 70.01 12.43
CA MET A 1 -25.59 69.05 13.54
C MET A 1 -25.52 67.65 12.98
N HIS A 2 -24.43 66.95 13.31
CA HIS A 2 -24.17 65.50 13.29
C HIS A 2 -22.78 65.20 12.73
N HIS A 3 -21.81 65.23 13.64
CA HIS A 3 -20.46 64.71 13.44
C HIS A 3 -20.47 63.19 13.62
N THR A 4 -20.07 62.49 12.57
CA THR A 4 -19.69 61.09 12.53
C THR A 4 -18.43 60.85 13.36
N ARG A 5 -18.51 59.98 14.38
CA ARG A 5 -17.34 59.41 15.06
C ARG A 5 -16.97 58.09 14.39
N GLN A 6 -15.76 58.03 13.84
CA GLN A 6 -15.09 56.79 13.45
C GLN A 6 -14.79 55.93 14.69
N PRO A 7 -14.87 54.59 14.62
CA PRO A 7 -14.35 53.73 15.67
C PRO A 7 -12.82 53.68 15.56
N GLN A 8 -12.17 53.78 16.71
CA GLN A 8 -10.72 53.77 16.88
C GLN A 8 -10.17 52.35 16.65
N ASP A 9 -9.14 52.24 15.81
CA ASP A 9 -8.30 51.06 15.66
C ASP A 9 -7.59 50.76 16.99
N ALA A 10 -8.03 49.70 17.68
CA ALA A 10 -7.27 49.13 18.78
C ALA A 10 -6.06 48.38 18.19
N ALA A 11 -4.88 48.99 18.27
CA ALA A 11 -3.61 48.37 17.94
C ALA A 11 -3.39 47.12 18.81
N VAL A 12 -3.57 45.93 18.23
CA VAL A 12 -3.16 44.66 18.83
C VAL A 12 -1.65 44.55 18.69
N SER A 13 -0.93 44.66 19.81
CA SER A 13 0.51 44.38 19.88
C SER A 13 0.81 42.97 19.36
N PRO A 14 1.84 42.79 18.52
CA PRO A 14 2.23 41.45 18.06
C PRO A 14 2.76 40.61 19.22
N VAL A 15 2.18 39.42 19.40
CA VAL A 15 2.64 38.40 20.35
C VAL A 15 4.00 37.87 19.88
N PRO A 16 5.06 37.86 20.73
CA PRO A 16 6.42 37.51 20.32
C PRO A 16 6.61 36.00 20.37
N TRP A 17 6.11 35.27 19.36
CA TRP A 17 6.59 33.90 19.08
C TRP A 17 6.70 33.58 17.58
N ARG A 18 6.64 34.58 16.69
CA ARG A 18 6.98 34.39 15.26
C ARG A 18 8.48 34.12 15.09
N ALA A 19 8.92 32.91 15.39
CA ALA A 19 10.12 32.33 14.80
C ALA A 19 9.68 31.63 13.51
N THR A 20 9.71 32.38 12.41
CA THR A 20 9.53 31.84 11.06
C THR A 20 10.66 30.82 10.82
N MET A 21 10.35 29.51 10.80
CA MET A 21 11.35 28.51 10.40
C MET A 21 11.76 28.77 8.95
N ALA A 22 12.98 29.24 8.74
CA ALA A 22 13.53 29.53 7.43
C ALA A 22 13.97 28.23 6.74
N ILE A 23 13.08 27.67 5.91
CA ILE A 23 13.44 26.58 4.99
C ILE A 23 14.18 27.19 3.80
N LYS A 24 15.38 26.67 3.48
CA LYS A 24 16.22 27.14 2.37
C LYS A 24 16.80 25.97 1.59
N THR A 25 16.93 26.17 0.28
CA THR A 25 17.57 25.20 -0.63
C THR A 25 18.96 25.67 -1.00
N PHE A 26 19.94 24.80 -0.76
CA PHE A 26 21.36 25.02 -1.01
C PHE A 26 21.80 24.17 -2.20
N ARG A 27 22.70 24.70 -3.04
CA ARG A 27 23.18 24.00 -4.23
C ARG A 27 24.70 23.94 -4.22
N GLY A 28 25.24 22.74 -4.43
CA GLY A 28 26.68 22.49 -4.51
C GLY A 28 27.01 21.60 -5.68
N ARG A 29 28.24 21.71 -6.21
CA ARG A 29 28.77 20.76 -7.21
C ARG A 29 29.05 19.39 -6.60
N THR A 30 29.16 19.34 -5.27
CA THR A 30 29.22 18.12 -4.48
C THR A 30 28.28 18.22 -3.27
N PRO A 31 27.83 17.08 -2.72
CA PRO A 31 27.06 17.08 -1.47
C PRO A 31 27.79 17.77 -0.32
N ALA A 32 29.12 17.61 -0.22
CA ALA A 32 29.93 18.24 0.81
C ALA A 32 29.91 19.77 0.74
N GLU A 33 29.91 20.33 -0.48
CA GLU A 33 29.81 21.77 -0.70
C GLU A 33 28.43 22.32 -0.27
N ALA A 34 27.34 21.63 -0.64
CA ALA A 34 26.00 22.01 -0.23
C ALA A 34 25.80 21.92 1.30
N LEU A 35 26.35 20.88 1.94
CA LEU A 35 26.33 20.73 3.41
C LEU A 35 27.16 21.80 4.12
N SER A 36 28.28 22.22 3.53
CA SER A 36 29.10 23.33 4.06
C SER A 36 28.33 24.65 4.04
N GLN A 37 27.60 24.93 2.96
CA GLN A 37 26.73 26.10 2.87
C GLN A 37 25.59 26.05 3.91
N ILE A 38 24.95 24.89 4.08
CA ILE A 38 23.92 24.69 5.10
C ILE A 38 24.47 24.97 6.50
N LYS A 39 25.63 24.39 6.85
CA LYS A 39 26.24 24.57 8.16
C LYS A 39 26.64 26.02 8.43
N LYS A 40 27.06 26.75 7.39
CA LYS A 40 27.44 28.16 7.49
C LYS A 40 26.24 29.08 7.70
N GLU A 41 25.08 28.75 7.13
CA GLU A 41 23.92 29.64 7.11
C GLU A 41 22.80 29.25 8.09
N LEU A 42 22.53 27.96 8.29
CA LEU A 42 21.50 27.43 9.19
C LEU A 42 22.05 26.84 10.49
N GLY A 43 23.38 26.84 10.65
CA GLY A 43 24.05 26.30 11.83
C GLY A 43 24.19 24.78 11.83
N SER A 44 24.84 24.23 12.87
CA SER A 44 25.08 22.79 12.99
C SER A 44 23.85 21.98 13.39
N SER A 45 22.75 22.64 13.79
CA SER A 45 21.47 22.02 14.15
C SER A 45 20.50 21.91 12.97
N ALA A 46 20.91 22.27 11.76
CA ALA A 46 20.06 22.24 10.57
C ALA A 46 19.58 20.81 10.26
N VAL A 47 18.28 20.67 10.01
CA VAL A 47 17.67 19.40 9.60
C VAL A 47 17.55 19.38 8.07
N ILE A 48 18.12 18.35 7.45
CA ILE A 48 18.00 18.13 6.00
C ILE A 48 16.64 17.52 5.73
N LEU A 49 15.82 18.20 4.93
CA LEU A 49 14.49 17.74 4.53
C LEU A 49 14.56 16.88 3.27
N HIS A 50 15.36 17.32 2.30
CA HIS A 50 15.43 16.69 0.99
C HIS A 50 16.79 16.89 0.34
N THR A 51 17.30 15.87 -0.34
CA THR A 51 18.53 15.95 -1.14
C THR A 51 18.27 15.33 -2.51
N ARG A 52 18.41 16.12 -3.57
CA ARG A 52 18.38 15.64 -4.95
C ARG A 52 19.70 15.90 -5.64
N THR A 53 20.09 14.99 -6.51
CA THR A 53 21.28 15.14 -7.35
C THR A 53 20.86 15.01 -8.80
N HIS A 54 21.14 16.03 -9.60
CA HIS A 54 20.79 16.03 -11.02
C HIS A 54 21.98 16.46 -11.87
N ARG A 55 22.08 15.90 -13.08
CA ARG A 55 23.05 16.37 -14.07
C ARG A 55 22.48 17.58 -14.79
N THR A 56 23.27 18.66 -14.84
CA THR A 56 22.85 19.93 -15.44
C THR A 56 23.93 20.39 -16.43
N GLY A 57 23.51 20.77 -17.64
CA GLY A 57 24.40 21.23 -18.71
C GLY A 57 24.92 20.12 -19.64
N GLY A 58 25.47 20.55 -20.79
CA GLY A 58 26.07 19.71 -21.84
C GLY A 58 25.21 19.57 -23.10
N PHE A 59 25.79 19.84 -24.28
CA PHE A 59 25.18 19.50 -25.57
C PHE A 59 25.45 18.02 -25.85
N LEU A 60 24.41 17.19 -26.01
CA LEU A 60 24.52 15.73 -26.18
C LEU A 60 25.29 14.98 -25.07
N GLY A 61 25.34 15.53 -23.85
CA GLY A 61 25.99 14.87 -22.70
C GLY A 61 27.50 15.09 -22.60
N ILE A 62 28.12 15.82 -23.53
CA ILE A 62 29.50 16.26 -23.41
C ILE A 62 29.53 17.53 -22.53
N GLY A 63 30.23 17.46 -21.39
CA GLY A 63 30.35 18.57 -20.43
C GLY A 63 29.25 18.66 -19.38
N ALA A 64 28.48 17.59 -19.15
CA ALA A 64 27.48 17.56 -18.08
C ALA A 64 28.14 17.47 -16.69
N HIS A 65 27.79 18.40 -15.79
CA HIS A 65 28.26 18.39 -14.41
C HIS A 65 27.12 18.07 -13.45
N THR A 66 27.45 17.32 -12.40
CA THR A 66 26.51 16.92 -11.36
C THR A 66 26.31 18.06 -10.37
N VAL A 67 25.06 18.41 -10.07
CA VAL A 67 24.69 19.40 -9.07
C VAL A 67 23.81 18.73 -8.02
N THR A 68 24.18 18.90 -6.75
CA THR A 68 23.41 18.43 -5.60
C THR A 68 22.67 19.62 -5.01
N GLU A 69 21.35 19.49 -4.88
CA GLU A 69 20.49 20.46 -4.22
C GLU A 69 19.95 19.86 -2.93
N ILE A 70 20.18 20.55 -1.81
CA ILE A 70 19.76 20.12 -0.48
C ILE A 70 18.85 21.18 0.12
N THR A 71 17.62 20.81 0.44
CA THR A 71 16.70 21.67 1.18
C THR A 71 16.82 21.36 2.66
N ALA A 72 17.09 22.38 3.47
CA ALA A 72 17.28 22.27 4.90
C ALA A 72 16.55 23.39 5.65
N ALA A 73 16.25 23.16 6.93
CA ALA A 73 15.62 24.12 7.83
C ALA A 73 16.50 24.34 9.08
N ALA A 74 16.54 25.55 9.61
CA ALA A 74 17.22 25.85 10.88
C ALA A 74 16.53 25.11 12.05
N GLY A 75 17.30 24.33 12.80
CA GLY A 75 16.81 23.59 13.96
C GLY A 75 17.07 24.35 15.26
N ASP A 76 16.30 25.41 15.52
CA ASP A 76 16.33 26.07 16.83
C ASP A 76 15.02 25.81 17.58
N HIS A 77 15.17 25.27 18.79
CA HIS A 77 14.17 24.69 19.70
C HIS A 77 13.75 23.23 19.44
N ILE A 78 14.72 22.32 19.57
CA ILE A 78 14.48 21.02 20.19
C ILE A 78 15.03 21.15 21.61
N ASP A 79 14.17 21.24 22.62
CA ASP A 79 14.60 20.98 23.99
C ASP A 79 15.23 19.58 24.01
N GLN A 80 16.54 19.52 24.22
CA GLN A 80 17.23 18.25 24.34
C GLN A 80 16.64 17.51 25.55
N PRO A 81 16.17 16.26 25.41
CA PRO A 81 15.97 15.43 26.57
C PRO A 81 17.34 15.27 27.24
N THR A 82 17.43 15.64 28.52
CA THR A 82 18.59 15.42 29.37
C THR A 82 19.16 14.03 29.12
N THR A 83 20.42 13.97 28.67
CA THR A 83 21.20 12.73 28.57
C THR A 83 21.22 12.05 29.93
N CYS A 84 20.45 10.99 30.09
CA CYS A 84 20.56 10.10 31.24
C CYS A 84 21.70 9.14 30.95
N THR A 85 22.91 9.48 31.41
CA THR A 85 24.05 8.58 31.40
C THR A 85 23.75 7.37 32.30
N PRO A 86 23.86 6.12 31.81
CA PRO A 86 23.68 4.97 32.68
C PRO A 86 24.90 4.85 33.62
N ARG A 87 24.70 5.11 34.91
CA ARG A 87 25.63 4.65 35.96
C ARG A 87 25.53 3.13 36.04
N LEU A 88 26.55 2.44 35.51
CA LEU A 88 26.78 1.03 35.81
C LEU A 88 27.00 0.87 37.32
N SER A 89 26.05 0.20 37.98
CA SER A 89 26.22 -0.27 39.36
C SER A 89 26.90 -1.65 39.31
N PRO A 90 27.89 -1.93 40.16
CA PRO A 90 28.56 -3.24 40.16
C PRO A 90 27.58 -4.35 40.58
N ARG A 91 27.56 -5.40 39.77
CA ARG A 91 26.76 -6.62 39.89
C ARG A 91 27.05 -7.30 41.22
N ARG A 92 26.04 -7.49 42.09
CA ARG A 92 26.14 -8.28 43.32
C ARG A 92 26.05 -9.77 42.97
N ALA A 93 26.97 -10.58 43.50
CA ALA A 93 26.99 -12.03 43.32
C ALA A 93 25.71 -12.70 43.87
N PRO A 94 25.25 -13.83 43.28
CA PRO A 94 24.06 -14.53 43.75
C PRO A 94 24.32 -15.18 45.13
N GLN A 95 23.39 -14.97 46.06
CA GLN A 95 23.36 -15.69 47.34
C GLN A 95 22.73 -17.08 47.18
N PRO A 96 23.17 -18.09 47.95
CA PRO A 96 22.65 -19.45 47.86
C PRO A 96 21.24 -19.56 48.46
N THR A 97 20.41 -20.39 47.83
CA THR A 97 19.09 -20.84 48.28
C THR A 97 19.17 -21.61 49.60
N PRO A 98 18.22 -21.45 50.55
CA PRO A 98 18.17 -22.30 51.73
C PRO A 98 17.53 -23.66 51.41
N GLU A 99 18.22 -24.72 51.81
CA GLU A 99 17.73 -26.09 51.92
C GLU A 99 16.65 -26.20 53.03
N PHE A 100 15.56 -26.90 52.74
CA PHE A 100 14.57 -27.32 53.73
C PHE A 100 14.89 -28.75 54.18
N SER A 101 15.15 -28.92 55.48
CA SER A 101 15.07 -30.20 56.19
C SER A 101 13.94 -30.15 57.22
N PRO A 102 13.16 -31.24 57.41
CA PRO A 102 12.04 -31.27 58.35
C PRO A 102 12.46 -31.83 59.71
N ASP A 103 11.85 -31.34 60.80
CA ASP A 103 11.50 -32.19 61.96
C ASP A 103 10.53 -31.45 62.93
N PRO A 104 9.84 -32.16 63.86
CA PRO A 104 8.43 -31.94 64.12
C PRO A 104 8.26 -31.36 65.52
N THR A 105 7.12 -30.75 65.82
CA THR A 105 6.50 -30.92 67.14
C THR A 105 5.13 -30.27 67.21
N ARG A 106 4.24 -31.05 67.82
CA ARG A 106 3.11 -30.66 68.66
C ARG A 106 1.77 -30.40 67.99
N ALA A 107 0.96 -31.44 68.12
CA ALA A 107 -0.48 -31.48 68.05
C ALA A 107 -1.15 -30.48 69.01
N ASP A 108 -2.33 -30.00 68.63
CA ASP A 108 -3.53 -30.22 69.44
C ASP A 108 -4.83 -30.14 68.62
N LYS A 109 -5.81 -30.89 69.14
CA LYS A 109 -7.09 -31.36 68.59
C LYS A 109 -8.10 -30.27 68.21
N VAL A 110 -8.92 -30.54 67.18
CA VAL A 110 -10.40 -30.60 67.25
C VAL A 110 -10.90 -31.63 66.23
N GLU A 111 -11.87 -32.45 66.64
CA GLU A 111 -12.38 -33.66 65.97
C GLU A 111 -13.89 -33.53 65.63
N ILE A 112 -14.38 -34.36 64.68
CA ILE A 112 -15.78 -34.82 64.41
C ILE A 112 -16.66 -33.96 63.46
N SER A 113 -17.39 -34.44 62.42
CA SER A 113 -17.56 -35.71 61.66
C SER A 113 -18.28 -35.42 60.31
N ILE A 114 -17.76 -35.82 59.13
CA ILE A 114 -18.15 -36.90 58.18
C ILE A 114 -19.61 -37.44 58.08
N ASN A 115 -20.13 -37.41 56.83
CA ASN A 115 -20.69 -38.55 56.04
C ASN A 115 -20.77 -38.10 54.55
N ALA A 116 -20.03 -38.68 53.57
CA ALA A 116 -20.22 -39.97 52.86
C ALA A 116 -21.53 -40.00 52.02
N THR A 117 -21.65 -40.33 50.72
CA THR A 117 -20.86 -41.13 49.75
C THR A 117 -21.38 -40.88 48.31
N ARG A 118 -20.55 -41.14 47.29
CA ARG A 118 -20.82 -41.16 45.83
C ARG A 118 -21.70 -42.36 45.39
N PRO A 119 -22.38 -42.33 44.22
CA PRO A 119 -21.91 -43.20 43.11
C PRO A 119 -22.16 -42.71 41.65
N THR A 120 -21.28 -43.20 40.77
CA THR A 120 -21.27 -43.53 39.31
C THR A 120 -22.20 -42.90 38.23
N PRO A 121 -21.69 -42.72 36.98
CA PRO A 121 -22.48 -42.30 35.81
C PRO A 121 -23.04 -43.48 34.97
N LYS A 122 -24.28 -43.34 34.46
CA LYS A 122 -24.96 -44.32 33.58
C LYS A 122 -25.30 -43.75 32.19
N GLN A 123 -25.49 -44.69 31.28
CA GLN A 123 -25.50 -44.63 29.81
C GLN A 123 -26.71 -43.93 29.14
N LYS A 124 -26.47 -43.61 27.86
CA LYS A 124 -27.39 -43.39 26.71
C LYS A 124 -28.72 -44.16 26.74
N PRO A 125 -29.77 -43.58 26.12
CA PRO A 125 -30.81 -44.36 25.44
C PRO A 125 -31.18 -43.87 24.02
N THR A 126 -31.49 -44.84 23.15
CA THR A 126 -32.44 -44.83 21.99
C THR A 126 -32.90 -46.28 21.83
N PRO A 127 -34.09 -46.65 21.26
CA PRO A 127 -34.62 -46.18 19.95
C PRO A 127 -36.18 -46.18 19.77
N ALA A 128 -36.67 -45.69 18.60
CA ALA A 128 -37.79 -46.23 17.77
C ALA A 128 -38.22 -45.16 16.70
N THR A 129 -38.03 -45.35 15.38
CA THR A 129 -38.79 -46.11 14.35
C THR A 129 -39.96 -45.34 13.72
N THR A 130 -39.81 -44.89 12.46
CA THR A 130 -40.63 -45.28 11.27
C THR A 130 -40.12 -44.63 9.97
N SER A 131 -39.83 -45.47 8.96
CA SER A 131 -39.63 -45.21 7.51
C SER A 131 -40.97 -45.53 6.77
N PRO A 132 -41.15 -45.54 5.41
CA PRO A 132 -40.20 -45.67 4.27
C PRO A 132 -40.50 -44.67 3.09
N ALA A 133 -39.82 -44.59 1.92
CA ALA A 133 -39.22 -45.58 1.02
C ALA A 133 -38.18 -44.92 0.07
N ALA A 134 -37.00 -45.54 -0.14
CA ALA A 134 -36.54 -46.29 -1.33
C ALA A 134 -36.15 -45.39 -2.53
N VAL A 135 -34.90 -45.41 -3.03
CA VAL A 135 -34.33 -46.47 -3.87
C VAL A 135 -32.82 -46.72 -3.60
N GLN A 136 -32.50 -48.02 -3.44
CA GLN A 136 -31.22 -48.76 -3.42
C GLN A 136 -30.53 -48.78 -4.81
N GLN A 137 -29.31 -49.20 -5.12
CA GLN A 137 -28.11 -49.87 -4.54
C GLN A 137 -27.06 -49.82 -5.69
N THR A 138 -25.74 -49.87 -5.52
CA THR A 138 -24.89 -51.06 -5.24
C THR A 138 -23.44 -50.54 -4.98
N ALA A 139 -22.78 -50.88 -3.86
CA ALA A 139 -21.84 -52.01 -3.65
C ALA A 139 -20.50 -51.86 -4.41
N ALA A 140 -19.28 -52.07 -3.88
CA ALA A 140 -18.79 -52.52 -2.58
C ALA A 140 -17.25 -52.32 -2.53
N SER A 141 -16.71 -52.37 -1.29
CA SER A 141 -15.54 -53.17 -0.90
C SER A 141 -14.24 -52.47 -0.43
N ALA A 142 -13.85 -52.91 0.78
CA ALA A 142 -12.50 -53.16 1.30
C ALA A 142 -11.60 -51.99 1.72
N ARG A 143 -11.48 -51.87 3.05
CA ARG A 143 -10.45 -51.15 3.82
C ARG A 143 -9.07 -51.82 3.64
N ARG A 144 -8.04 -51.00 3.42
CA ARG A 144 -6.66 -51.25 3.87
C ARG A 144 -6.03 -49.92 4.29
N SER A 145 -5.74 -49.81 5.57
CA SER A 145 -4.94 -48.76 6.19
C SER A 145 -3.52 -48.81 5.64
N ARG A 146 -2.95 -47.67 5.26
CA ARG A 146 -1.54 -47.53 4.88
C ARG A 146 -0.91 -46.50 5.82
N GLU A 147 -0.01 -46.98 6.66
CA GLU A 147 0.86 -46.19 7.54
C GLU A 147 1.89 -45.42 6.70
N LEU A 148 2.15 -44.17 7.10
CA LEU A 148 3.25 -43.32 6.63
C LEU A 148 4.47 -43.53 7.55
N PRO A 149 5.71 -43.68 7.02
CA PRO A 149 6.90 -43.70 7.85
C PRO A 149 7.31 -42.28 8.30
N LEU A 150 7.74 -42.20 9.55
CA LEU A 150 8.29 -41.03 10.26
C LEU A 150 9.78 -40.85 9.97
N ASP A 151 10.23 -39.59 9.84
CA ASP A 151 11.64 -39.19 9.88
C ASP A 151 12.25 -39.39 11.28
N PRO A 152 13.57 -39.67 11.38
CA PRO A 152 14.32 -39.44 12.59
C PRO A 152 15.31 -38.25 12.45
N ASP A 153 15.35 -37.43 13.50
CA ASP A 153 16.33 -36.38 13.79
C ASP A 153 17.31 -36.88 14.90
N PRO A 154 18.29 -36.10 15.42
CA PRO A 154 19.69 -36.06 14.99
C PRO A 154 20.69 -36.52 16.08
N THR A 155 21.95 -36.75 15.70
CA THR A 155 23.10 -36.79 16.64
C THR A 155 24.38 -36.23 15.98
N GLU A 156 24.93 -35.18 16.59
CA GLU A 156 26.29 -34.59 16.39
C GLU A 156 27.38 -35.38 17.18
N PRO A 157 28.66 -34.92 17.29
CA PRO A 157 29.64 -34.47 16.28
C PRO A 157 31.00 -35.20 16.44
N ASP A 158 31.88 -35.21 15.42
CA ASP A 158 33.33 -35.40 15.65
C ASP A 158 34.21 -34.81 14.53
N ASP A 159 35.48 -34.64 14.88
CA ASP A 159 36.38 -33.52 14.65
C ASP A 159 37.42 -33.77 13.50
N ARG A 160 37.73 -32.67 12.76
CA ARG A 160 39.09 -32.25 12.32
C ARG A 160 39.76 -32.77 11.00
N PRO A 161 40.75 -32.02 10.42
CA PRO A 161 40.60 -31.40 9.10
C PRO A 161 41.85 -31.44 8.15
N ALA A 162 41.74 -30.68 7.04
CA ALA A 162 42.81 -30.01 6.28
C ALA A 162 43.64 -30.82 5.25
N ARG A 163 43.45 -30.49 3.96
CA ARG A 163 44.50 -30.27 2.93
C ARG A 163 43.87 -30.01 1.56
N GLN A 164 43.67 -28.74 1.17
CA GLN A 164 43.89 -28.28 -0.22
C GLN A 164 43.66 -26.78 -0.39
N LEU A 165 44.56 -25.97 0.17
CA LEU A 165 44.84 -24.61 -0.30
C LEU A 165 46.32 -24.35 -0.03
N ALA A 166 47.17 -24.51 -1.06
CA ALA A 166 48.48 -23.88 -1.25
C ALA A 166 49.29 -24.70 -2.26
N ARG A 167 49.28 -24.26 -3.52
CA ARG A 167 50.44 -24.29 -4.45
C ARG A 167 50.08 -23.57 -5.75
N GLU A 168 49.84 -22.27 -5.62
CA GLU A 168 50.27 -21.31 -6.62
C GLU A 168 51.70 -20.90 -6.26
N ALA A 169 52.67 -21.27 -7.11
CA ALA A 169 53.87 -20.48 -7.40
C ALA A 169 54.71 -21.22 -8.45
N GLY A 170 54.76 -20.64 -9.65
CA GLY A 170 55.91 -20.75 -10.56
C GLY A 170 55.87 -21.90 -11.56
N LEU A 171 55.41 -21.61 -12.78
CA LEU A 171 56.31 -21.65 -13.94
C LEU A 171 55.70 -20.89 -15.13
N LEU A 172 56.10 -19.64 -15.28
CA LEU A 172 56.14 -18.96 -16.57
C LEU A 172 57.26 -19.61 -17.38
N ASP A 173 56.94 -20.36 -18.44
CA ASP A 173 57.70 -20.27 -19.69
C ASP A 173 56.95 -20.85 -20.90
N ALA A 174 57.25 -20.30 -22.07
CA ALA A 174 56.86 -20.72 -23.41
C ALA A 174 55.48 -20.28 -23.97
N LEU A 175 55.40 -18.99 -24.29
CA LEU A 175 54.64 -18.49 -25.44
C LEU A 175 55.22 -19.08 -26.76
N LYS A 176 54.45 -19.90 -27.49
CA LYS A 176 54.59 -20.06 -28.95
C LYS A 176 53.22 -20.10 -29.61
N GLN A 177 52.96 -19.10 -30.45
CA GLN A 177 51.78 -18.91 -31.29
C GLN A 177 51.63 -20.06 -32.31
N PRO A 178 50.41 -20.54 -32.62
CA PRO A 178 50.19 -21.35 -33.81
C PRO A 178 50.03 -20.46 -35.05
N GLN A 179 50.84 -20.73 -36.08
CA GLN A 179 50.75 -20.12 -37.40
C GLN A 179 49.44 -20.48 -38.14
N PRO A 180 48.96 -19.63 -39.07
CA PRO A 180 47.76 -19.89 -39.86
C PRO A 180 48.00 -21.02 -40.86
N ARG A 181 47.19 -22.09 -40.79
CA ARG A 181 47.09 -23.08 -41.87
C ARG A 181 46.15 -22.52 -42.94
N GLN A 182 46.64 -22.41 -44.17
CA GLN A 182 45.84 -22.06 -45.34
C GLN A 182 44.75 -23.11 -45.58
N PRO A 183 43.52 -22.72 -45.93
CA PRO A 183 42.49 -23.65 -46.38
C PRO A 183 42.76 -24.05 -47.83
N SER A 184 42.78 -25.36 -48.10
CA SER A 184 42.63 -25.93 -49.44
C SER A 184 41.17 -25.74 -49.92
N PRO A 185 40.94 -25.45 -51.21
CA PRO A 185 39.61 -25.29 -51.77
C PRO A 185 38.93 -26.65 -51.98
N ASP A 186 37.60 -26.61 -52.04
CA ASP A 186 36.65 -27.68 -52.37
C ASP A 186 36.22 -28.62 -51.23
N ARG A 187 35.10 -28.22 -50.61
CA ARG A 187 33.79 -28.88 -50.80
C ARG A 187 32.70 -28.10 -50.06
N ILE A 188 31.81 -27.44 -50.81
CA ILE A 188 30.54 -26.95 -50.28
C ILE A 188 29.69 -28.19 -49.96
N ALA A 189 29.62 -28.54 -48.67
CA ALA A 189 28.60 -29.43 -48.15
C ALA A 189 27.67 -28.58 -47.28
N THR A 190 26.50 -28.25 -47.81
CA THR A 190 25.36 -27.76 -47.05
C THR A 190 25.01 -28.77 -45.96
N GLU A 191 25.21 -28.40 -44.69
CA GLU A 191 24.66 -29.17 -43.58
C GLU A 191 23.12 -29.13 -43.65
N PRO A 192 22.42 -30.27 -43.52
CA PRO A 192 20.97 -30.26 -43.45
C PRO A 192 20.55 -29.62 -42.12
N ARG A 193 19.75 -28.55 -42.18
CA ARG A 193 19.01 -28.04 -41.02
C ARG A 193 18.35 -29.23 -40.30
N SER A 194 18.69 -29.42 -39.04
CA SER A 194 18.18 -30.50 -38.21
C SER A 194 16.64 -30.51 -38.27
N GLN A 195 16.05 -31.67 -38.56
CA GLN A 195 14.60 -31.85 -38.70
C GLN A 195 13.80 -31.33 -37.48
N SER A 196 14.45 -31.22 -36.31
CA SER A 196 13.89 -30.63 -35.09
C SER A 196 13.63 -29.12 -35.18
N THR A 197 14.48 -28.35 -35.85
CA THR A 197 14.28 -26.89 -36.03
C THR A 197 13.11 -26.59 -36.96
N ILE A 198 12.97 -27.37 -38.04
CA ILE A 198 11.85 -27.28 -38.98
C ILE A 198 10.53 -27.73 -38.31
N SER A 199 10.58 -28.68 -37.37
CA SER A 199 9.42 -29.13 -36.61
C SER A 199 8.91 -28.05 -35.65
N LEU A 200 9.81 -27.39 -34.91
CA LEU A 200 9.48 -26.30 -34.00
C LEU A 200 8.95 -25.07 -34.74
N GLU A 201 9.53 -24.73 -35.90
CA GLU A 201 9.02 -23.64 -36.75
C GLU A 201 7.58 -23.92 -37.22
N ARG A 202 7.27 -25.16 -37.61
CA ARG A 202 5.90 -25.57 -38.00
C ARG A 202 4.94 -25.56 -36.81
N GLU A 203 5.37 -25.99 -35.63
CA GLU A 203 4.56 -25.91 -34.41
C GLU A 203 4.28 -24.46 -34.00
N MET A 204 5.27 -23.57 -34.12
CA MET A 204 5.09 -22.14 -33.90
C MET A 204 4.15 -21.50 -34.93
N GLU A 205 4.22 -21.91 -36.19
CA GLU A 205 3.31 -21.48 -37.25
C GLU A 205 1.87 -21.94 -36.95
N LEU A 206 1.70 -23.18 -36.48
CA LEU A 206 0.42 -23.74 -36.06
C LEU A 206 -0.15 -23.03 -34.83
N LEU A 207 0.70 -22.74 -33.84
CA LEU A 207 0.33 -21.94 -32.67
C LEU A 207 -0.09 -20.52 -33.08
N LYS A 208 0.67 -19.86 -33.96
CA LYS A 208 0.29 -18.54 -34.49
C LYS A 208 -1.04 -18.57 -35.24
N ARG A 209 -1.28 -19.62 -36.04
CA ARG A 209 -2.55 -19.79 -36.76
C ARG A 209 -3.70 -20.09 -35.81
N MET A 210 -3.54 -20.97 -34.84
CA MET A 210 -4.57 -21.27 -33.83
C MET A 210 -4.87 -20.04 -32.97
N VAL A 211 -3.83 -19.35 -32.48
CA VAL A 211 -3.99 -18.09 -31.74
C VAL A 211 -4.66 -17.03 -32.61
N GLY A 212 -4.23 -16.90 -33.88
CA GLY A 212 -4.87 -16.00 -34.84
C GLY A 212 -6.34 -16.35 -35.10
N GLN A 213 -6.68 -17.64 -35.20
CA GLN A 213 -8.06 -18.11 -35.35
C GLN A 213 -8.88 -17.87 -34.09
N VAL A 214 -8.35 -18.13 -32.89
CA VAL A 214 -9.06 -17.89 -31.63
C VAL A 214 -9.28 -16.39 -31.42
N LEU A 215 -8.28 -15.56 -31.72
CA LEU A 215 -8.40 -14.09 -31.68
C LEU A 215 -9.39 -13.58 -32.72
N GLN A 216 -9.35 -14.06 -33.97
CA GLN A 216 -10.31 -13.70 -35.02
C GLN A 216 -11.72 -14.21 -34.71
N SER A 217 -11.85 -15.38 -34.10
CA SER A 217 -13.14 -15.93 -33.67
C SER A 217 -13.70 -15.07 -32.54
N THR A 218 -12.91 -14.78 -31.51
CA THR A 218 -13.32 -13.91 -30.38
C THR A 218 -13.70 -12.51 -30.87
N ARG A 219 -12.92 -11.96 -31.81
CA ARG A 219 -13.19 -10.67 -32.47
C ARG A 219 -14.44 -10.72 -33.36
N SER A 220 -14.66 -11.80 -34.11
CA SER A 220 -15.86 -11.93 -34.97
C SER A 220 -17.13 -12.16 -34.15
N THR A 221 -17.06 -12.84 -33.01
CA THR A 221 -18.23 -13.10 -32.15
C THR A 221 -18.60 -11.91 -31.27
N ARG A 222 -17.63 -11.08 -30.85
CA ARG A 222 -17.89 -9.89 -30.01
C ARG A 222 -17.91 -8.56 -30.77
N CYS A 223 -17.06 -8.42 -31.79
CA CYS A 223 -16.96 -7.22 -32.64
C CYS A 223 -17.60 -7.39 -34.02
N GLY A 224 -18.40 -8.44 -34.26
CA GLY A 224 -19.08 -8.65 -35.53
C GLY A 224 -19.95 -7.45 -35.90
N ASN A 225 -19.60 -6.75 -37.00
CA ASN A 225 -20.19 -5.48 -37.48
C ASN A 225 -19.91 -4.23 -36.61
N MET A 226 -18.89 -4.23 -35.77
CA MET A 226 -18.50 -3.02 -35.02
C MET A 226 -17.83 -1.99 -35.96
N PRO A 227 -18.20 -0.69 -35.89
CA PRO A 227 -17.45 0.38 -36.56
C PRO A 227 -15.98 0.42 -36.11
N GLU A 228 -15.06 0.68 -37.04
CA GLU A 228 -13.61 0.64 -36.78
C GLU A 228 -13.19 1.53 -35.59
N ALA A 229 -13.74 2.75 -35.50
CA ALA A 229 -13.45 3.68 -34.41
C ALA A 229 -13.85 3.13 -33.02
N LEU A 230 -14.97 2.42 -32.94
CA LEU A 230 -15.47 1.85 -31.71
C LEU A 230 -14.74 0.56 -31.34
N GLU A 231 -14.35 -0.23 -32.35
CA GLU A 231 -13.48 -1.39 -32.16
C GLU A 231 -12.10 -0.99 -31.63
N GLU A 232 -11.51 0.09 -32.14
CA GLU A 232 -10.24 0.63 -31.64
C GLU A 232 -10.34 0.99 -30.14
N CYS A 233 -11.43 1.67 -29.74
CA CYS A 233 -11.66 1.99 -28.33
C CYS A 233 -11.88 0.73 -27.48
N TYR A 234 -12.62 -0.26 -27.98
CA TYR A 234 -12.85 -1.53 -27.30
C TYR A 234 -11.52 -2.25 -27.00
N LEU A 235 -10.65 -2.36 -27.99
CA LEU A 235 -9.34 -2.99 -27.83
C LEU A 235 -8.47 -2.24 -26.81
N ARG A 236 -8.47 -0.90 -26.83
CA ARG A 236 -7.75 -0.09 -25.83
C ARG A 236 -8.25 -0.29 -24.41
N LEU A 237 -9.56 -0.43 -24.22
CA LEU A 237 -10.14 -0.73 -22.90
C LEU A 237 -9.62 -2.08 -22.38
N LEU A 238 -9.60 -3.11 -23.24
CA LEU A 238 -9.08 -4.43 -22.87
C LEU A 238 -7.57 -4.41 -22.60
N GLU A 239 -6.79 -3.72 -23.45
CA GLU A 239 -5.34 -3.54 -23.26
C GLU A 239 -5.02 -2.84 -21.94
N SER A 240 -5.90 -1.93 -21.51
CA SER A 240 -5.78 -1.21 -20.24
C SER A 240 -6.32 -1.98 -19.04
N GLU A 241 -6.66 -3.26 -19.20
CA GLU A 241 -7.21 -4.17 -18.18
C GLU A 241 -8.59 -3.75 -17.63
N VAL A 242 -9.41 -3.08 -18.45
CA VAL A 242 -10.84 -2.96 -18.14
C VAL A 242 -11.48 -4.34 -18.34
N ALA A 243 -12.27 -4.79 -17.36
CA ALA A 243 -12.95 -6.08 -17.43
C ALA A 243 -13.82 -6.15 -18.69
N ALA A 244 -13.80 -7.28 -19.38
CA ALA A 244 -14.43 -7.40 -20.69
C ALA A 244 -15.94 -7.11 -20.63
N GLU A 245 -16.60 -7.47 -19.53
CA GLU A 245 -18.01 -7.18 -19.30
C GLU A 245 -18.29 -5.68 -19.22
N ILE A 246 -17.38 -4.91 -18.62
CA ILE A 246 -17.47 -3.45 -18.53
C ILE A 246 -17.16 -2.83 -19.90
N ALA A 247 -16.15 -3.32 -20.61
CA ALA A 247 -15.81 -2.85 -21.95
C ALA A 247 -16.97 -3.09 -22.93
N ASP A 248 -17.57 -4.29 -22.91
CA ASP A 248 -18.75 -4.66 -23.70
C ASP A 248 -19.95 -3.75 -23.37
N GLU A 249 -20.19 -3.46 -22.08
CA GLU A 249 -21.22 -2.51 -21.63
C GLU A 249 -20.97 -1.10 -22.20
N ILE A 250 -19.73 -0.60 -22.10
CA ILE A 250 -19.36 0.74 -22.58
C ILE A 250 -19.61 0.86 -24.08
N VAL A 251 -19.08 -0.07 -24.87
CA VAL A 251 -19.19 0.03 -26.33
C VAL A 251 -20.59 -0.26 -26.83
N GLY A 252 -21.35 -1.14 -26.16
CA GLY A 252 -22.76 -1.36 -26.46
C GLY A 252 -23.58 -0.08 -26.29
N ILE A 253 -23.40 0.63 -25.18
CA ILE A 253 -24.11 1.89 -24.93
C ILE A 253 -23.71 2.98 -25.93
N VAL A 254 -22.42 3.11 -26.24
CA VAL A 254 -21.94 4.11 -27.22
C VAL A 254 -22.48 3.81 -28.61
N ARG A 255 -22.49 2.54 -29.03
CA ARG A 255 -23.06 2.10 -30.31
C ARG A 255 -24.54 2.47 -30.42
N ASP A 256 -25.29 2.29 -29.34
CA ASP A 256 -26.74 2.52 -29.34
C ASP A 256 -27.10 4.02 -29.20
N GLN A 257 -26.15 4.86 -28.77
CA GLN A 257 -26.33 6.31 -28.62
C GLN A 257 -25.96 7.14 -29.85
N LEU A 258 -25.00 6.67 -30.65
CA LEU A 258 -24.46 7.40 -31.80
C LEU A 258 -25.04 6.84 -33.10
N ASP A 259 -25.33 7.71 -34.07
CA ASP A 259 -25.75 7.33 -35.41
C ASP A 259 -24.57 6.97 -36.34
N THR A 260 -24.86 6.39 -37.51
CA THR A 260 -23.83 5.76 -38.37
C THR A 260 -22.72 6.71 -38.80
N HIS A 261 -23.03 7.99 -39.02
CA HIS A 261 -22.02 8.99 -39.38
C HIS A 261 -21.13 9.33 -38.18
N GLU A 262 -21.72 9.48 -36.98
CA GLU A 262 -20.96 9.75 -35.75
C GLU A 262 -20.05 8.58 -35.36
N LEU A 263 -20.51 7.35 -35.59
CA LEU A 263 -19.72 6.12 -35.36
C LEU A 263 -18.52 5.97 -36.30
N ALA A 264 -18.51 6.69 -37.43
CA ALA A 264 -17.36 6.73 -38.33
C ALA A 264 -16.30 7.77 -37.89
N ASP A 265 -16.67 8.73 -37.04
CA ASP A 265 -15.76 9.76 -36.54
C ASP A 265 -15.06 9.28 -35.25
N ARG A 266 -13.75 9.07 -35.34
CA ARG A 266 -12.92 8.58 -34.23
C ARG A 266 -12.98 9.48 -33.00
N GLU A 267 -13.05 10.79 -33.16
CA GLU A 267 -13.03 11.73 -32.03
C GLU A 267 -14.39 11.81 -31.34
N ILE A 268 -15.50 11.70 -32.09
CA ILE A 268 -16.84 11.63 -31.51
C ILE A 268 -16.99 10.36 -30.69
N VAL A 269 -16.59 9.21 -31.25
CA VAL A 269 -16.61 7.91 -30.56
C VAL A 269 -15.74 7.94 -29.31
N ARG A 270 -14.50 8.42 -29.41
CA ARG A 270 -13.58 8.54 -28.26
C ARG A 270 -14.20 9.35 -27.13
N ARG A 271 -14.80 10.51 -27.44
CA ARG A 271 -15.46 11.36 -26.44
C ARG A 271 -16.67 10.69 -25.80
N ALA A 272 -17.45 9.92 -26.58
CA ALA A 272 -18.58 9.17 -26.05
C ALA A 272 -18.12 8.05 -25.08
N VAL A 273 -17.05 7.34 -25.43
CA VAL A 273 -16.43 6.32 -24.56
C VAL A 273 -15.89 6.95 -23.28
N LEU A 274 -15.19 8.08 -23.35
CA LEU A 274 -14.71 8.81 -22.16
C LEU A 274 -15.85 9.23 -21.24
N ARG A 275 -16.91 9.85 -21.77
CA ARG A 275 -18.10 10.20 -20.97
C ARG A 275 -18.72 8.98 -20.30
N ARG A 276 -18.72 7.82 -20.98
CA ARG A 276 -19.23 6.59 -20.39
C ARG A 276 -18.32 6.10 -19.26
N LEU A 277 -17.01 6.06 -19.47
CA LEU A 277 -16.04 5.73 -18.41
C LEU A 277 -16.17 6.65 -17.19
N GLU A 278 -16.30 7.95 -17.41
CA GLU A 278 -16.53 8.94 -16.34
C GLU A 278 -17.75 8.58 -15.49
N SER A 279 -18.86 8.18 -16.14
CA SER A 279 -20.09 7.80 -15.45
C SER A 279 -19.96 6.53 -14.59
N LEU A 280 -18.94 5.70 -14.84
CA LEU A 280 -18.65 4.48 -14.08
C LEU A 280 -17.73 4.73 -12.87
N ILE A 281 -17.12 5.92 -12.78
CA ILE A 281 -16.24 6.32 -11.68
C ILE A 281 -16.99 7.39 -10.87
N PRO A 282 -17.79 7.01 -9.86
CA PRO A 282 -18.49 7.99 -9.04
C PRO A 282 -17.47 8.83 -8.25
N GLY A 283 -17.22 10.05 -8.71
CA GLY A 283 -16.34 11.00 -8.05
C GLY A 283 -16.97 11.50 -6.75
N ALA A 284 -16.16 11.64 -5.70
CA ALA A 284 -16.59 12.33 -4.49
C ALA A 284 -16.61 13.83 -4.77
N THR A 285 -17.74 14.48 -4.55
CA THR A 285 -17.87 15.95 -4.59
C THR A 285 -17.35 16.56 -3.29
N THR A 286 -16.20 16.09 -2.79
CA THR A 286 -15.69 16.54 -1.49
C THR A 286 -15.35 18.03 -1.58
N PRO A 287 -15.91 18.88 -0.69
CA PRO A 287 -15.58 20.30 -0.67
C PRO A 287 -14.07 20.50 -0.51
N THR A 288 -13.49 21.31 -1.39
CA THR A 288 -12.10 21.73 -1.29
C THR A 288 -12.10 23.26 -1.19
N PRO A 289 -11.83 23.85 -0.02
CA PRO A 289 -11.26 23.25 1.19
C PRO A 289 -12.28 22.40 1.98
N PRO A 290 -11.81 21.40 2.77
CA PRO A 290 -12.69 20.68 3.69
C PRO A 290 -13.27 21.64 4.74
N GLU A 291 -14.50 21.40 5.14
CA GLU A 291 -15.23 22.17 6.14
C GLU A 291 -15.62 21.27 7.32
N ARG A 292 -15.99 21.88 8.45
CA ARG A 292 -16.56 21.11 9.57
C ARG A 292 -17.86 20.42 9.11
N ALA A 293 -18.19 19.31 9.74
CA ALA A 293 -19.40 18.58 9.42
C ALA A 293 -20.66 19.37 9.85
N GLU A 294 -21.81 19.01 9.27
CA GLU A 294 -23.09 19.67 9.54
C GLU A 294 -23.54 19.53 11.01
N ASP A 295 -23.05 18.53 11.73
CA ASP A 295 -23.32 18.29 13.14
C ASP A 295 -22.41 19.10 14.09
N ASP A 296 -21.71 20.10 13.56
CA ASP A 296 -20.74 20.97 14.26
C ASP A 296 -19.53 20.21 14.85
N ARG A 297 -19.33 18.94 14.53
CA ARG A 297 -18.07 18.25 14.84
C ARG A 297 -17.01 18.57 13.78
N PRO A 298 -15.72 18.48 14.13
CA PRO A 298 -14.67 18.45 13.12
C PRO A 298 -14.97 17.36 12.07
N LEU A 299 -14.66 17.61 10.80
CA LEU A 299 -14.78 16.58 9.77
C LEU A 299 -13.78 15.46 10.06
N THR A 300 -14.28 14.38 10.68
CA THR A 300 -13.50 13.18 10.96
C THR A 300 -13.44 12.24 9.75
N ILE A 301 -12.23 11.99 9.25
CA ILE A 301 -11.94 11.09 8.12
C ILE A 301 -11.02 9.96 8.61
N ALA A 302 -11.44 8.71 8.44
CA ALA A 302 -10.64 7.54 8.79
C ALA A 302 -10.11 6.84 7.55
N LEU A 303 -8.80 6.57 7.49
CA LEU A 303 -8.19 5.79 6.42
C LEU A 303 -8.03 4.34 6.86
N VAL A 304 -8.59 3.43 6.07
CA VAL A 304 -8.57 1.97 6.31
C VAL A 304 -8.04 1.25 5.07
N GLY A 305 -7.57 0.01 5.24
CA GLY A 305 -7.11 -0.81 4.11
C GLY A 305 -5.89 -1.67 4.41
N PRO A 306 -5.43 -2.45 3.42
CA PRO A 306 -4.36 -3.43 3.59
C PRO A 306 -3.03 -2.84 4.09
N THR A 307 -2.11 -3.70 4.54
CA THR A 307 -0.75 -3.27 4.89
C THR A 307 0.00 -2.77 3.65
N GLY A 308 0.89 -1.78 3.83
CA GLY A 308 1.78 -1.32 2.74
C GLY A 308 1.14 -0.50 1.61
N VAL A 309 -0.18 -0.28 1.63
CA VAL A 309 -0.90 0.50 0.59
C VAL A 309 -0.73 2.02 0.70
N GLY A 310 -0.01 2.51 1.72
CA GLY A 310 0.33 3.94 1.83
C GLY A 310 -0.57 4.80 2.73
N LYS A 311 -1.41 4.23 3.61
CA LYS A 311 -2.32 4.97 4.53
C LYS A 311 -1.64 6.13 5.28
N THR A 312 -0.59 5.85 6.05
CA THR A 312 0.12 6.86 6.86
C THR A 312 0.70 7.99 5.99
N THR A 313 1.27 7.64 4.83
CA THR A 313 1.79 8.63 3.87
C THR A 313 0.66 9.47 3.27
N THR A 314 -0.48 8.85 2.91
CA THR A 314 -1.66 9.55 2.42
C THR A 314 -2.22 10.51 3.46
N ILE A 315 -2.28 10.13 4.74
CA ILE A 315 -2.68 11.03 5.82
C ILE A 315 -1.74 12.22 5.94
N ALA A 316 -0.43 12.01 5.89
CA ALA A 316 0.53 13.12 5.93
C ALA A 316 0.31 14.10 4.78
N LYS A 317 0.04 13.60 3.55
CA LYS A 317 -0.28 14.43 2.38
C LYS A 317 -1.58 15.20 2.54
N LEU A 318 -2.65 14.54 2.99
CA LEU A 318 -3.94 15.20 3.26
C LEU A 318 -3.79 16.26 4.34
N ALA A 319 -3.13 15.92 5.45
CA ALA A 319 -2.93 16.81 6.58
C ALA A 319 -2.15 18.07 6.18
N ALA A 320 -1.04 17.89 5.46
CA ALA A 320 -0.24 19.00 4.94
C ALA A 320 -1.02 19.82 3.90
N THR A 321 -1.79 19.18 3.01
CA THR A 321 -2.65 19.89 2.04
C THR A 321 -3.70 20.75 2.74
N TYR A 322 -4.42 20.18 3.71
CA TYR A 322 -5.48 20.88 4.45
C TYR A 322 -4.93 22.01 5.32
N LYS A 323 -3.76 21.81 5.94
CA LYS A 323 -3.10 22.84 6.75
C LYS A 323 -2.47 23.95 5.91
N LEU A 324 -1.65 23.59 4.92
CA LEU A 324 -0.78 24.53 4.20
C LEU A 324 -1.49 25.22 3.03
N ARG A 325 -2.33 24.50 2.28
CA ARG A 325 -3.04 25.05 1.11
C ARG A 325 -4.41 25.60 1.45
N HIS A 326 -5.07 25.03 2.47
CA HIS A 326 -6.44 25.38 2.84
C HIS A 326 -6.60 26.05 4.21
N ALA A 327 -5.49 26.29 4.92
CA ALA A 327 -5.45 27.00 6.20
C ALA A 327 -6.39 26.44 7.28
N ARG A 328 -6.67 25.13 7.26
CA ARG A 328 -7.53 24.46 8.25
C ARG A 328 -6.75 24.05 9.51
N LYS A 329 -7.43 24.02 10.64
CA LYS A 329 -6.96 23.36 11.87
C LYS A 329 -7.15 21.86 11.72
N VAL A 330 -6.05 21.13 11.62
CA VAL A 330 -6.06 19.67 11.40
C VAL A 330 -5.54 18.98 12.64
N GLY A 331 -6.28 17.98 13.14
CA GLY A 331 -5.82 17.05 14.16
C GLY A 331 -5.53 15.68 13.58
N LEU A 332 -4.54 14.99 14.13
CA LEU A 332 -4.18 13.62 13.75
C LEU A 332 -4.47 12.67 14.90
N VAL A 333 -5.01 11.49 14.58
CA VAL A 333 -5.12 10.37 15.50
C VAL A 333 -4.52 9.14 14.84
N THR A 334 -3.72 8.36 15.57
CA THR A 334 -3.23 7.07 15.08
C THR A 334 -3.60 5.94 16.02
N SER A 335 -4.04 4.83 15.43
CA SER A 335 -4.16 3.52 16.10
C SER A 335 -3.18 2.48 15.55
N ASP A 336 -2.24 2.86 14.65
CA ASP A 336 -1.18 1.96 14.17
C ASP A 336 -0.03 1.86 15.17
N THR A 337 -0.32 1.18 16.29
CA THR A 337 0.67 0.87 17.33
C THR A 337 1.32 -0.50 17.14
N TYR A 338 0.87 -1.25 16.13
CA TYR A 338 1.40 -2.58 15.82
C TYR A 338 2.76 -2.50 15.13
N ARG A 339 2.97 -1.49 14.29
CA ARG A 339 4.27 -1.24 13.64
C ARG A 339 5.12 -0.38 14.57
N ILE A 340 6.24 -0.95 15.04
CA ILE A 340 7.18 -0.32 15.99
C ILE A 340 7.48 1.16 15.63
N ALA A 341 7.63 1.49 14.35
CA ALA A 341 8.02 2.82 13.89
C ALA A 341 6.88 3.64 13.23
N ALA A 342 5.64 3.14 13.18
CA ALA A 342 4.56 3.87 12.49
C ALA A 342 4.14 5.14 13.26
N VAL A 343 4.02 5.04 14.57
CA VAL A 343 3.73 6.20 15.44
C VAL A 343 4.83 7.27 15.31
N ASP A 344 6.10 6.86 15.32
CA ASP A 344 7.23 7.80 15.21
C ASP A 344 7.29 8.46 13.82
N GLN A 345 6.95 7.72 12.76
CA GLN A 345 6.84 8.27 11.42
C GLN A 345 5.76 9.35 11.35
N LEU A 346 4.54 9.06 11.84
CA LEU A 346 3.45 10.03 11.81
C LEU A 346 3.71 11.22 12.75
N ARG A 347 4.33 10.99 13.91
CA ARG A 347 4.78 12.05 14.83
C ARG A 347 5.79 12.99 14.19
N THR A 348 6.71 12.45 13.40
CA THR A 348 7.67 13.26 12.64
C THR A 348 6.95 14.20 11.67
N TYR A 349 5.99 13.68 10.89
CA TYR A 349 5.18 14.54 10.02
C TYR A 349 4.37 15.58 10.79
N ALA A 350 3.72 15.17 11.89
CA ALA A 350 2.92 16.06 12.73
C ALA A 350 3.77 17.23 13.28
N ASN A 351 4.98 16.95 13.77
CA ASN A 351 5.89 17.96 14.29
C ASN A 351 6.37 18.92 13.19
N ILE A 352 6.71 18.40 12.00
CA ILE A 352 7.15 19.22 10.86
C ILE A 352 6.02 20.15 10.38
N ILE A 353 4.79 19.66 10.32
CA ILE A 353 3.62 20.42 9.83
C ILE A 353 3.02 21.32 10.95
N GLY A 354 3.33 21.04 12.21
CA GLY A 354 2.78 21.73 13.38
C GLY A 354 1.34 21.33 13.69
N LEU A 355 1.06 20.02 13.72
CA LEU A 355 -0.26 19.45 13.98
C LEU A 355 -0.31 18.71 15.33
N PRO A 356 -1.41 18.83 16.10
CA PRO A 356 -1.62 17.98 17.27
C PRO A 356 -1.83 16.52 16.83
N LEU A 357 -1.12 15.60 17.49
CA LEU A 357 -1.21 14.16 17.28
C LEU A 357 -1.63 13.45 18.57
N GLN A 358 -2.65 12.61 18.47
CA GLN A 358 -3.09 11.70 19.52
C GLN A 358 -2.82 10.25 19.13
N VAL A 359 -2.47 9.42 20.11
CA VAL A 359 -2.27 7.97 19.93
C VAL A 359 -3.36 7.27 20.72
N ALA A 360 -4.08 6.34 20.08
CA ALA A 360 -5.16 5.58 20.69
C ALA A 360 -4.86 4.07 20.63
N LEU A 361 -4.68 3.45 21.79
CA LEU A 361 -4.43 2.01 21.94
C LEU A 361 -5.73 1.22 22.12
N THR A 362 -6.81 1.88 22.54
CA THR A 362 -8.11 1.27 22.80
C THR A 362 -9.25 2.08 22.16
N PRO A 363 -10.43 1.49 21.92
CA PRO A 363 -11.60 2.25 21.46
C PRO A 363 -11.98 3.41 22.40
N ALA A 364 -11.84 3.23 23.72
CA ALA A 364 -12.11 4.29 24.69
C ALA A 364 -11.14 5.47 24.54
N GLU A 365 -9.85 5.19 24.34
CA GLU A 365 -8.83 6.21 24.03
C GLU A 365 -9.08 6.87 22.67
N MET A 366 -9.56 6.13 21.66
CA MET A 366 -9.91 6.69 20.35
C MET A 366 -11.02 7.74 20.49
N ALA A 367 -12.07 7.44 21.24
CA ALA A 367 -13.13 8.40 21.51
C ALA A 367 -12.62 9.64 22.28
N GLN A 368 -11.70 9.44 23.23
CA GLN A 368 -11.10 10.54 23.99
C GLN A 368 -10.18 11.41 23.12
N ALA A 369 -9.39 10.81 22.24
CA ALA A 369 -8.54 11.49 21.28
C ALA A 369 -9.34 12.35 20.31
N CYS A 370 -10.47 11.86 19.81
CA CYS A 370 -11.35 12.66 18.95
C CYS A 370 -11.95 13.85 19.71
N ARG A 371 -12.34 13.66 20.98
CA ARG A 371 -12.87 14.75 21.83
C ARG A 371 -11.82 15.83 22.14
N SER A 372 -10.56 15.46 22.40
CA SER A 372 -9.50 16.42 22.70
C SER A 372 -9.09 17.27 21.49
N LEU A 373 -9.48 16.85 20.28
CA LEU A 373 -9.24 17.57 19.02
C LEU A 373 -10.50 18.31 18.52
N SER A 374 -11.51 18.50 19.38
CA SER A 374 -12.79 19.14 19.01
C SER A 374 -12.67 20.58 18.49
N ASP A 375 -11.61 21.31 18.86
CA ASP A 375 -11.33 22.66 18.36
C ASP A 375 -10.74 22.70 16.94
N CYS A 376 -10.48 21.53 16.33
CA CYS A 376 -10.02 21.41 14.95
C CYS A 376 -11.17 21.53 13.94
N ASP A 377 -10.84 21.86 12.70
CA ASP A 377 -11.80 21.83 11.60
C ASP A 377 -11.92 20.40 11.04
N VAL A 378 -10.81 19.66 11.01
CA VAL A 378 -10.70 18.31 10.43
C VAL A 378 -9.90 17.40 11.36
N ILE A 379 -10.33 16.16 11.52
CA ILE A 379 -9.58 15.09 12.22
C ILE A 379 -9.28 13.98 11.23
N LEU A 380 -8.01 13.62 11.06
CA LEU A 380 -7.59 12.50 10.21
C LEU A 380 -7.12 11.33 11.08
N ILE A 381 -7.69 10.15 10.84
CA ILE A 381 -7.43 8.95 11.63
C ILE A 381 -6.63 7.93 10.80
N ASP A 382 -5.40 7.64 11.24
CA ASP A 382 -4.54 6.60 10.69
C ASP A 382 -4.81 5.27 11.39
N SER A 383 -5.37 4.32 10.66
CA SER A 383 -5.59 2.97 11.17
C SER A 383 -4.39 2.07 10.90
N ALA A 384 -4.17 1.10 11.79
CA ALA A 384 -3.25 0.00 11.49
C ALA A 384 -3.62 -0.67 10.16
N GLY A 385 -2.60 -0.99 9.35
CA GLY A 385 -2.82 -1.86 8.19
C GLY A 385 -3.20 -3.26 8.64
N ARG A 386 -4.33 -3.78 8.14
CA ARG A 386 -4.76 -5.16 8.41
C ARG A 386 -4.69 -5.98 7.13
N SER A 387 -4.15 -7.19 7.21
CA SER A 387 -4.20 -8.11 6.08
C SER A 387 -5.65 -8.41 5.75
N GLN A 388 -6.00 -8.46 4.46
CA GLN A 388 -7.31 -8.88 3.98
C GLN A 388 -7.66 -10.33 4.38
N HIS A 389 -6.67 -11.10 4.83
CA HIS A 389 -6.85 -12.46 5.35
C HIS A 389 -7.15 -12.52 6.86
N ASP A 390 -6.95 -11.42 7.59
CA ASP A 390 -7.11 -11.35 9.04
C ASP A 390 -8.47 -10.74 9.41
N GLN A 391 -9.52 -11.56 9.29
CA GLN A 391 -10.89 -11.12 9.53
C GLN A 391 -11.09 -10.62 10.97
N GLN A 392 -10.44 -11.24 11.96
CA GLN A 392 -10.55 -10.86 13.36
C GLN A 392 -10.04 -9.43 13.58
N ARG A 393 -8.87 -9.09 13.03
CA ARG A 393 -8.34 -7.73 13.18
C ARG A 393 -9.11 -6.68 12.39
N ILE A 394 -9.81 -7.06 11.32
CA ILE A 394 -10.74 -6.16 10.61
C ILE A 394 -11.98 -5.91 11.48
N VAL A 395 -12.46 -6.91 12.23
CA VAL A 395 -13.52 -6.73 13.22
C VAL A 395 -13.06 -5.82 14.36
N GLU A 396 -11.85 -6.02 14.91
CA GLU A 396 -11.30 -5.11 15.93
C GLU A 396 -11.20 -3.67 15.42
N LEU A 397 -10.85 -3.46 14.14
CA LEU A 397 -10.84 -2.13 13.53
C LEU A 397 -12.24 -1.48 13.56
N SER A 398 -13.31 -2.27 13.41
CA SER A 398 -14.68 -1.75 13.47
C SER A 398 -15.02 -1.16 14.86
N ASP A 399 -14.45 -1.69 15.95
CA ASP A 399 -14.65 -1.14 17.29
C ASP A 399 -14.00 0.25 17.45
N PHE A 400 -12.80 0.43 16.88
CA PHE A 400 -12.13 1.74 16.84
C PHE A 400 -12.93 2.74 15.99
N LEU A 401 -13.43 2.32 14.83
CA LEU A 401 -14.23 3.17 13.96
C LEU A 401 -15.56 3.56 14.62
N ALA A 402 -16.23 2.62 15.30
CA ALA A 402 -17.45 2.89 16.05
C ALA A 402 -17.21 3.93 17.17
N ALA A 403 -16.09 3.82 17.88
CA ALA A 403 -15.73 4.77 18.93
C ALA A 403 -15.33 6.16 18.38
N ALA A 404 -14.72 6.22 17.20
CA ALA A 404 -14.38 7.47 16.53
C ALA A 404 -15.59 8.15 15.88
N SER A 405 -16.59 7.37 15.45
CA SER A 405 -17.75 7.83 14.69
C SER A 405 -17.36 8.78 13.53
N PRO A 406 -16.53 8.32 12.58
CA PRO A 406 -16.05 9.14 11.48
C PRO A 406 -17.18 9.50 10.51
N HIS A 407 -17.12 10.69 9.94
CA HIS A 407 -18.04 11.12 8.87
C HIS A 407 -17.72 10.42 7.56
N GLU A 408 -16.43 10.19 7.32
CA GLU A 408 -15.94 9.54 6.12
C GLU A 408 -14.98 8.41 6.47
N ILE A 409 -15.20 7.25 5.86
CA ILE A 409 -14.27 6.11 5.89
C ILE A 409 -13.72 5.94 4.47
N HIS A 410 -12.41 6.12 4.33
CA HIS A 410 -11.69 6.06 3.06
C HIS A 410 -10.92 4.74 2.99
N LEU A 411 -11.36 3.84 2.11
CA LEU A 411 -10.62 2.62 1.78
C LEU A 411 -9.44 2.95 0.86
N VAL A 412 -8.24 2.75 1.36
CA VAL A 412 -6.99 3.02 0.65
C VAL A 412 -6.51 1.75 -0.06
N LEU A 413 -6.33 1.86 -1.37
CA LEU A 413 -5.95 0.76 -2.26
C LEU A 413 -4.74 1.17 -3.11
N SER A 414 -3.80 0.25 -3.33
CA SER A 414 -2.59 0.51 -4.11
C SER A 414 -2.82 0.17 -5.59
N SER A 415 -2.74 1.15 -6.48
CA SER A 415 -2.86 0.95 -7.94
C SER A 415 -1.77 0.09 -8.54
N ALA A 416 -0.62 -0.05 -7.86
CA ALA A 416 0.43 -1.01 -8.23
C ALA A 416 0.07 -2.49 -7.99
N SER A 417 -1.08 -2.79 -7.37
CA SER A 417 -1.52 -4.18 -7.13
C SER A 417 -2.38 -4.70 -8.28
N GLY A 418 -2.29 -6.00 -8.57
CA GLY A 418 -3.16 -6.63 -9.57
C GLY A 418 -4.63 -6.67 -9.14
N GLU A 419 -5.53 -6.78 -10.13
CA GLU A 419 -7.00 -6.75 -9.93
C GLU A 419 -7.49 -7.69 -8.84
N SER A 420 -7.03 -8.94 -8.84
CA SER A 420 -7.50 -9.95 -7.88
C SER A 420 -7.20 -9.56 -6.42
N VAL A 421 -6.09 -8.85 -6.19
CA VAL A 421 -5.70 -8.34 -4.86
C VAL A 421 -6.57 -7.17 -4.47
N LEU A 422 -6.77 -6.21 -5.39
CA LEU A 422 -7.61 -5.04 -5.17
C LEU A 422 -9.07 -5.43 -4.89
N ARG A 423 -9.64 -6.31 -5.70
CA ARG A 423 -11.01 -6.82 -5.51
C ARG A 423 -11.18 -7.53 -4.18
N ARG A 424 -10.24 -8.40 -3.81
CA ARG A 424 -10.29 -9.10 -2.52
C ARG A 424 -10.18 -8.13 -1.35
N ALA A 425 -9.33 -7.12 -1.45
CA ALA A 425 -9.23 -6.07 -0.43
C ALA A 425 -10.55 -5.30 -0.32
N ALA A 426 -11.11 -4.84 -1.43
CA ALA A 426 -12.40 -4.17 -1.47
C ALA A 426 -13.52 -4.99 -0.80
N GLU A 427 -13.66 -6.27 -1.17
CA GLU A 427 -14.66 -7.18 -0.61
C GLU A 427 -14.52 -7.35 0.91
N ARG A 428 -13.30 -7.53 1.42
CA ARG A 428 -13.05 -7.80 2.84
C ARG A 428 -13.29 -6.57 3.72
N PHE A 429 -12.92 -5.39 3.21
CA PHE A 429 -13.12 -4.14 3.91
C PHE A 429 -14.55 -3.59 3.78
N THR A 430 -15.45 -4.21 3.01
CA THR A 430 -16.89 -3.88 3.02
C THR A 430 -17.50 -3.94 4.42
N SER A 431 -16.98 -4.80 5.30
CA SER A 431 -17.44 -4.93 6.70
C SER A 431 -17.30 -3.64 7.53
N VAL A 432 -16.42 -2.73 7.14
CA VAL A 432 -16.27 -1.41 7.80
C VAL A 432 -17.00 -0.28 7.05
N ASN A 433 -17.85 -0.62 6.07
CA ASN A 433 -18.69 0.30 5.30
C ASN A 433 -17.94 1.54 4.77
N PRO A 434 -16.90 1.36 3.92
CA PRO A 434 -16.17 2.49 3.38
C PRO A 434 -17.08 3.36 2.50
N THR A 435 -17.12 4.65 2.82
CA THR A 435 -17.86 5.68 2.05
C THR A 435 -17.08 6.14 0.82
N HIS A 436 -15.75 6.06 0.88
CA HIS A 436 -14.84 6.60 -0.11
C HIS A 436 -13.72 5.62 -0.43
N VAL A 437 -13.10 5.77 -1.60
CA VAL A 437 -11.88 5.07 -2.00
C VAL A 437 -10.79 6.08 -2.29
N ILE A 438 -9.55 5.74 -1.91
CA ILE A 438 -8.33 6.42 -2.37
C ILE A 438 -7.47 5.41 -3.10
N PHE A 439 -7.08 5.73 -4.33
CA PHE A 439 -6.06 4.96 -5.04
C PHE A 439 -4.68 5.60 -4.85
N THR A 440 -3.72 4.81 -4.37
CA THR A 440 -2.34 5.26 -4.15
C THR A 440 -1.40 4.71 -5.19
N LYS A 441 -0.24 5.36 -5.35
CA LYS A 441 0.86 4.89 -6.20
C LYS A 441 0.45 4.75 -7.67
N LEU A 442 -0.27 5.73 -8.20
CA LEU A 442 -0.63 5.74 -9.63
C LEU A 442 0.63 5.84 -10.51
N ASP A 443 1.72 6.42 -10.01
CA ASP A 443 3.04 6.48 -10.65
C ASP A 443 3.72 5.13 -10.82
N GLU A 444 3.35 4.14 -10.00
CA GLU A 444 3.84 2.76 -10.09
C GLU A 444 2.88 1.84 -10.87
N ALA A 445 1.72 2.35 -11.29
CA ALA A 445 0.71 1.55 -11.99
C ALA A 445 1.13 1.29 -13.45
N VAL A 446 0.99 0.03 -13.89
CA VAL A 446 1.23 -0.36 -15.28
C VAL A 446 0.03 0.04 -16.16
N ASN A 447 -1.18 -0.23 -15.67
CA ASN A 447 -2.44 -0.02 -16.35
C ASN A 447 -3.47 0.57 -15.38
N PHE A 448 -4.48 1.27 -15.92
CA PHE A 448 -5.47 2.00 -15.12
C PHE A 448 -6.89 1.42 -15.15
N GLY A 449 -7.20 0.47 -16.04
CA GLY A 449 -8.55 -0.10 -16.17
C GLY A 449 -9.02 -0.83 -14.91
N VAL A 450 -8.09 -1.41 -14.15
CA VAL A 450 -8.37 -2.05 -12.86
C VAL A 450 -9.06 -1.12 -11.85
N LEU A 451 -8.80 0.20 -11.92
CA LEU A 451 -9.45 1.19 -11.05
C LEU A 451 -10.97 1.20 -11.32
N VAL A 452 -11.38 1.14 -12.58
CA VAL A 452 -12.80 1.11 -12.98
C VAL A 452 -13.45 -0.19 -12.53
N ASN A 453 -12.78 -1.33 -12.71
CA ASN A 453 -13.29 -2.65 -12.30
C ASN A 453 -13.61 -2.69 -10.80
N VAL A 454 -12.72 -2.13 -9.98
CA VAL A 454 -12.89 -2.06 -8.52
C VAL A 454 -14.00 -1.08 -8.16
N MET A 455 -14.02 0.12 -8.75
CA MET A 455 -15.05 1.13 -8.48
C MET A 455 -16.47 0.64 -8.81
N ARG A 456 -16.62 -0.26 -9.79
CA ARG A 456 -17.92 -0.88 -10.11
C ARG A 456 -18.39 -1.90 -9.07
N GLN A 457 -17.49 -2.42 -8.25
CA GLN A 457 -17.79 -3.44 -7.24
C GLN A 457 -18.00 -2.83 -5.85
N VAL A 458 -17.40 -1.67 -5.58
CA VAL A 458 -17.57 -0.96 -4.31
C VAL A 458 -18.70 0.05 -4.37
N ASN A 459 -19.54 0.09 -3.34
CA ASN A 459 -20.54 1.16 -3.18
C ASN A 459 -19.91 2.38 -2.48
N ALA A 460 -18.89 2.96 -3.09
CA ALA A 460 -18.10 4.06 -2.53
C ALA A 460 -17.73 5.08 -3.61
N ARG A 461 -17.43 6.31 -3.19
CA ARG A 461 -17.01 7.39 -4.09
C ARG A 461 -15.50 7.53 -4.13
N LEU A 462 -14.93 7.83 -5.29
CA LEU A 462 -13.50 8.06 -5.39
C LEU A 462 -13.15 9.47 -4.91
N SER A 463 -12.35 9.59 -3.84
CA SER A 463 -12.02 10.88 -3.21
C SER A 463 -10.70 11.47 -3.70
N PHE A 464 -9.61 10.71 -3.60
CA PHE A 464 -8.27 11.17 -3.95
C PHE A 464 -7.48 10.10 -4.72
N VAL A 465 -6.48 10.57 -5.43
CA VAL A 465 -5.42 9.72 -5.97
C VAL A 465 -4.05 10.24 -5.58
N THR A 466 -3.06 9.35 -5.39
CA THR A 466 -1.67 9.74 -5.15
C THR A 466 -0.78 9.38 -6.34
N THR A 467 0.13 10.28 -6.68
CA THR A 467 0.95 10.24 -7.90
C THR A 467 2.45 10.17 -7.61
N GLY A 468 2.83 9.74 -6.41
CA GLY A 468 4.22 9.57 -6.00
C GLY A 468 4.44 9.57 -4.51
N GLN A 469 5.65 9.85 -4.06
CA GLN A 469 6.07 9.75 -2.65
C GLN A 469 6.17 11.11 -1.93
N GLU A 470 6.27 12.22 -2.64
CA GLU A 470 6.50 13.56 -2.08
C GLU A 470 5.28 14.09 -1.29
N VAL A 471 5.56 14.68 -0.13
CA VAL A 471 4.58 15.34 0.75
C VAL A 471 4.88 16.84 0.74
N PRO A 472 3.89 17.73 0.51
CA PRO A 472 2.47 17.45 0.29
C PRO A 472 2.07 17.19 -1.17
N ASP A 473 2.97 17.38 -2.14
CA ASP A 473 2.54 17.75 -3.49
C ASP A 473 1.93 16.62 -4.34
N GLN A 474 2.30 15.35 -4.10
CA GLN A 474 1.87 14.23 -4.94
C GLN A 474 0.58 13.56 -4.42
N ILE A 475 -0.45 14.37 -4.21
CA ILE A 475 -1.85 13.97 -3.98
C ILE A 475 -2.77 14.95 -4.69
N GLU A 476 -3.83 14.44 -5.31
CA GLU A 476 -4.83 15.28 -5.97
C GLU A 476 -6.26 14.74 -5.73
N PRO A 477 -7.27 15.61 -5.68
CA PRO A 477 -8.66 15.20 -5.74
C PRO A 477 -8.91 14.37 -7.00
N ALA A 478 -9.68 13.29 -6.87
CA ALA A 478 -9.96 12.44 -8.00
C ALA A 478 -10.85 13.16 -9.03
N SER A 479 -10.39 13.18 -10.28
CA SER A 479 -11.18 13.64 -11.43
C SER A 479 -11.56 12.45 -12.28
N ALA A 480 -12.87 12.18 -12.39
CA ALA A 480 -13.40 11.11 -13.23
C ALA A 480 -12.94 11.26 -14.69
N ASP A 481 -12.94 12.50 -15.20
CA ASP A 481 -12.50 12.86 -16.55
C ASP A 481 -10.99 12.60 -16.75
N ARG A 482 -10.15 12.96 -15.76
CA ARG A 482 -8.71 12.64 -15.80
C ARG A 482 -8.48 11.13 -15.80
N LEU A 483 -9.18 10.39 -14.95
CA LEU A 483 -9.01 8.94 -14.83
C LEU A 483 -9.54 8.19 -16.06
N ALA A 484 -10.66 8.62 -16.63
CA ALA A 484 -11.18 8.07 -17.88
C ALA A 484 -10.16 8.22 -19.02
N ARG A 485 -9.51 9.39 -19.11
CA ARG A 485 -8.40 9.59 -20.07
C ARG A 485 -7.20 8.69 -19.78
N LEU A 486 -6.80 8.54 -18.52
CA LEU A 486 -5.71 7.62 -18.16
C LEU A 486 -6.05 6.17 -18.54
N VAL A 487 -7.30 5.76 -18.41
CA VAL A 487 -7.77 4.42 -18.78
C VAL A 487 -7.81 4.23 -20.30
N LEU A 488 -8.28 5.20 -21.07
CA LEU A 488 -8.48 5.02 -22.52
C LEU A 488 -7.25 5.39 -23.36
N ASP A 489 -6.60 6.50 -23.01
CA ASP A 489 -5.51 7.10 -23.78
C ASP A 489 -4.13 6.77 -23.17
N GLY A 490 -4.10 6.22 -21.96
CA GLY A 490 -2.88 6.04 -21.18
C GLY A 490 -2.30 7.38 -20.72
N GLY A 491 -1.01 7.36 -20.35
CA GLY A 491 -0.27 8.57 -20.02
C GLY A 491 0.71 8.36 -18.89
N ALA A 492 1.79 9.14 -18.90
CA ALA A 492 2.74 9.16 -17.80
C ALA A 492 2.17 9.98 -16.64
N ILE A 493 2.18 9.39 -15.45
CA ILE A 493 2.00 10.13 -14.20
C ILE A 493 3.31 10.86 -13.92
N ARG A 494 3.24 12.19 -13.74
CA ARG A 494 4.41 13.04 -13.45
C ARG A 494 4.42 13.45 -11.99
#